data_AF-A0A955JBV8-F1
#
_entry.id   AF-A0A955JBV8-F1
#
_cell.length_a   1.000
_cell.length_b   1.000
_cell.length_c   1.000
_cell.angle_alpha   90.00
_cell.angle_beta   90.00
_cell.angle_gamma   90.00
#
_symmetry.space_group_name_H-M   'P 1'
#
loop_
_entity.id
_entity.type
_entity.pdbx_description
1 polymer ?
#
loop_
_entity_poly.entity_id
_entity_poly.type
_entity_poly.pdbx_seq_one_letter_code
_entity_poly.pdbx_strand_id
1 'polypeptide(L)'
;MVFLFSFYKKGLNLGDQISFATDSTITATVAGEREFDYDHQTWKLSPLTYKIYGEQGQLNTSGAYLGASHLQYAGKRLKYLPDTA
;
A
#
# COMPACT_ATOMS: atom_id res chain seq x y z
N MET A 1 -12.24 3.05 18.76
CA MET A 1 -12.36 2.05 17.67
C MET A 1 -11.50 2.53 16.52
N VAL A 2 -10.38 1.86 16.22
CA VAL A 2 -9.49 2.24 15.11
C VAL A 2 -10.05 1.62 13.83
N PHE A 3 -10.55 2.43 12.91
CA PHE A 3 -10.94 1.93 11.59
C PHE A 3 -9.67 1.57 10.82
N LEU A 4 -9.45 0.28 10.66
CA LEU A 4 -8.32 -0.23 9.93
C LEU A 4 -8.59 -0.11 8.41
N PHE A 5 -7.62 0.39 7.64
CA PHE A 5 -7.74 0.55 6.18
C PHE A 5 -8.08 -0.77 5.47
N SER A 6 -9.04 -0.77 4.53
CA SER A 6 -9.46 -1.95 3.75
C SER A 6 -9.44 -1.62 2.27
N PHE A 7 -8.74 -2.42 1.47
CA PHE A 7 -8.66 -2.28 0.01
C PHE A 7 -10.04 -2.41 -0.64
N TYR A 8 -10.83 -3.36 -0.16
CA TYR A 8 -12.16 -3.62 -0.73
C TYR A 8 -13.11 -2.46 -0.48
N LYS A 9 -13.02 -1.84 0.70
CA LYS A 9 -13.74 -0.58 0.98
C LYS A 9 -13.26 0.57 0.11
N LYS A 10 -12.09 0.51 -0.52
CA LYS A 10 -11.63 1.53 -1.47
C LYS A 10 -12.00 1.19 -2.92
N GLY A 11 -12.79 0.13 -3.14
CA GLY A 11 -13.16 -0.36 -4.46
C GLY A 11 -12.06 -1.13 -5.18
N LEU A 12 -11.00 -1.57 -4.48
CA LEU A 12 -9.99 -2.46 -5.05
C LEU A 12 -10.44 -3.91 -4.89
N ASN A 13 -10.09 -4.75 -5.85
CA ASN A 13 -10.39 -6.18 -5.84
C ASN A 13 -9.10 -7.01 -5.83
N LEU A 14 -9.24 -8.30 -5.52
CA LEU A 14 -8.14 -9.25 -5.63
C LEU A 14 -7.63 -9.29 -7.08
N GLY A 15 -6.33 -9.14 -7.26
CA GLY A 15 -5.68 -9.02 -8.57
C GLY A 15 -5.44 -7.59 -9.05
N ASP A 16 -6.00 -6.57 -8.40
CA ASP A 16 -5.75 -5.17 -8.79
C ASP A 16 -4.29 -4.78 -8.54
N GLN A 17 -3.70 -4.06 -9.49
CA GLN A 17 -2.31 -3.60 -9.40
C GLN A 17 -2.23 -2.20 -8.76
N ILE A 18 -1.43 -2.08 -7.71
CA ILE A 18 -1.07 -0.82 -7.06
C ILE A 18 0.41 -0.52 -7.26
N SER A 19 0.79 0.76 -7.20
CA SER A 19 2.20 1.17 -7.32
C SER A 19 2.61 2.04 -6.14
N PHE A 20 3.91 2.15 -5.90
CA PHE A 20 4.41 3.21 -5.02
C PHE A 20 4.17 4.58 -5.67
N ALA A 21 3.87 5.57 -4.85
CA ALA A 21 3.58 6.93 -5.27
C ALA A 21 4.86 7.74 -5.56
N THR A 22 5.98 7.37 -4.95
CA THR A 22 7.29 7.99 -5.20
C THR A 22 8.02 7.31 -6.37
N ASP A 23 7.75 6.03 -6.60
CA ASP A 23 8.33 5.25 -7.69
C ASP A 23 7.27 4.29 -8.25
N SER A 24 6.73 4.62 -9.42
CA SER A 24 5.69 3.83 -10.06
C SER A 24 6.20 2.55 -10.72
N THR A 25 7.51 2.34 -10.79
CA THR A 25 8.09 1.07 -11.27
C THR A 25 7.95 -0.05 -10.24
N ILE A 26 7.79 0.32 -8.96
CA ILE A 26 7.54 -0.61 -7.87
C ILE A 26 6.05 -0.88 -7.78
N THR A 27 5.64 -2.07 -8.23
CA THR A 27 4.24 -2.48 -8.31
C THR A 27 3.95 -3.69 -7.43
N ALA A 28 2.77 -3.73 -6.83
CA ALA A 28 2.27 -4.85 -6.04
C ALA A 28 0.84 -5.19 -6.47
N THR A 29 0.41 -6.42 -6.20
CA THR A 29 -0.92 -6.92 -6.60
C THR A 29 -1.76 -7.18 -5.36
N VAL A 30 -2.99 -6.66 -5.31
CA VAL A 30 -3.91 -6.91 -4.19
C VAL A 30 -4.16 -8.41 -4.04
N ALA A 31 -3.83 -8.97 -2.88
CA ALA A 31 -3.93 -10.39 -2.57
C ALA A 31 -5.03 -10.67 -1.52
N GLY A 32 -5.56 -9.62 -0.88
CA GLY A 32 -6.64 -9.72 0.10
C GLY A 32 -7.16 -8.37 0.53
N GLU A 33 -8.04 -8.35 1.54
CA GLU A 33 -8.67 -7.11 2.02
C GLU A 33 -7.64 -6.08 2.52
N ARG A 34 -6.48 -6.54 3.00
CA ARG A 34 -5.45 -5.68 3.63
C ARG A 34 -4.03 -6.07 3.20
N GLU A 35 -3.92 -6.93 2.20
CA GLU A 35 -2.72 -7.64 1.83
C GLU A 35 -2.50 -7.56 0.32
N PHE A 36 -1.23 -7.57 -0.08
CA PHE A 36 -0.83 -7.58 -1.48
C PHE A 36 0.41 -8.43 -1.66
N ASP A 37 0.54 -9.02 -2.83
CA ASP A 37 1.73 -9.74 -3.24
C ASP A 37 2.73 -8.77 -3.86
N TYR A 38 3.95 -8.84 -3.37
CA TYR A 38 5.10 -8.12 -3.85
C TYR A 38 6.31 -9.05 -3.74
N ASP A 39 7.06 -9.20 -4.84
CA ASP A 39 8.29 -10.00 -4.84
C ASP A 39 8.07 -11.45 -4.34
N HIS A 40 7.05 -12.12 -4.90
CA HIS A 40 6.64 -13.50 -4.56
C HIS A 40 6.26 -13.74 -3.09
N GLN A 41 5.98 -12.68 -2.33
CA GLN A 41 5.58 -12.78 -0.94
C GLN A 41 4.37 -11.88 -0.67
N THR A 42 3.51 -12.29 0.26
CA THR A 42 2.37 -11.49 0.71
C THR A 42 2.78 -10.53 1.81
N TRP A 43 2.40 -9.27 1.66
CA TRP A 43 2.77 -8.17 2.54
C TRP A 43 1.56 -7.37 2.99
N LYS A 44 1.72 -6.69 4.12
CA LYS A 44 0.82 -5.62 4.58
C LYS A 44 1.42 -4.25 4.24
N LEU A 45 0.56 -3.24 4.17
CA LEU A 45 0.90 -1.85 3.80
C LEU A 45 2.15 -1.31 4.52
N SER A 46 2.15 -1.29 5.85
CA SER A 46 3.24 -0.68 6.63
C SER A 46 4.56 -1.47 6.54
N PRO A 47 4.60 -2.81 6.69
CA PRO A 47 5.83 -3.59 6.51
C PRO A 47 6.47 -3.43 5.13
N LEU A 48 5.69 -3.46 4.03
CA LEU A 48 6.27 -3.25 2.71
C LEU A 48 6.84 -1.84 2.57
N THR A 49 6.10 -0.83 3.04
CA THR A 49 6.54 0.56 2.99
C THR A 49 7.85 0.76 3.74
N TYR A 50 8.00 0.11 4.89
CA TYR A 50 9.26 0.11 5.63
C TYR A 50 10.39 -0.59 4.85
N LYS A 51 10.13 -1.77 4.25
CA LYS A 51 11.12 -2.50 3.42
C LYS A 51 11.64 -1.62 2.28
N ILE A 52 10.74 -1.02 1.49
CA ILE A 52 11.11 -0.19 0.33
C ILE A 52 11.88 1.06 0.76
N TYR A 53 11.44 1.76 1.81
CA TYR A 53 12.21 2.92 2.30
C TYR A 53 13.55 2.52 2.92
N GLY A 54 13.65 1.33 3.50
CA GLY A 54 14.91 0.71 3.92
C GLY A 54 15.87 0.51 2.75
N GLU A 55 15.38 -0.11 1.66
CA GLU A 55 16.15 -0.33 0.43
C GLU A 55 16.59 0.98 -0.24
N GLN A 56 15.78 2.05 -0.11
CA GLN A 56 16.10 3.38 -0.64
C GLN A 56 16.98 4.23 0.30
N GLY A 57 17.29 3.77 1.51
CA GLY A 57 18.04 4.56 2.50
C GLY A 57 17.27 5.78 3.03
N GLN A 58 15.94 5.78 2.91
CA GLN A 58 15.04 6.89 3.24
C GLN A 58 14.17 6.57 4.48
N LEU A 59 14.69 5.75 5.40
CA LEU A 59 14.00 5.45 6.64
C LEU A 59 13.82 6.70 7.50
N ASN A 60 12.60 6.93 7.97
CA ASN A 60 12.32 7.98 8.95
C ASN A 60 12.72 7.51 10.36
N THR A 61 12.98 8.46 11.25
CA THR A 61 13.42 8.17 12.63
C THR A 61 12.37 7.43 13.47
N SER A 62 11.10 7.48 13.07
CA SER A 62 9.97 6.92 13.85
C SER A 62 9.64 5.47 13.48
N GLY A 63 10.08 4.96 12.32
CA GLY A 63 9.71 3.65 11.78
C GLY A 63 8.21 3.45 11.47
N ALA A 64 7.36 4.40 11.84
CA ALA A 64 5.93 4.37 11.64
C ALA A 64 5.57 4.94 10.27
N TYR A 65 5.11 4.06 9.39
CA TYR A 65 4.62 4.43 8.07
C TYR A 65 3.11 4.20 7.95
N LEU A 66 2.40 5.25 7.58
CA LEU A 66 1.02 5.16 7.11
C LEU A 66 1.05 4.62 5.67
N GLY A 67 1.19 3.30 5.49
CA GLY A 67 1.48 2.70 4.17
C GLY A 67 0.48 3.08 3.05
N ALA A 68 -0.79 3.31 3.39
CA ALA A 68 -1.80 3.80 2.43
C ALA A 68 -1.49 5.22 1.86
N SER A 69 -0.57 5.97 2.48
CA SER A 69 -0.13 7.28 1.98
C SER A 69 0.94 7.19 0.90
N HIS A 70 1.65 6.06 0.85
CA HIS A 70 2.81 5.84 -0.03
C HIS A 70 2.48 5.00 -1.25
N LEU A 71 1.32 4.34 -1.26
CA LEU A 71 0.81 3.55 -2.36
C LEU A 71 -0.29 4.30 -3.10
N GLN A 72 -0.40 4.02 -4.39
CA GLN A 72 -1.41 4.59 -5.28
C GLN A 72 -2.04 3.52 -6.16
N TYR A 73 -3.30 3.76 -6.51
CA TYR A 73 -4.07 3.00 -7.47
C TYR A 73 -4.55 3.95 -8.57
N ALA A 74 -4.30 3.61 -9.83
CA ALA A 74 -4.64 4.45 -10.98
C ALA A 74 -4.20 5.93 -10.84
N GLY A 75 -2.99 6.17 -10.31
CA GLY A 75 -2.44 7.52 -10.09
C GLY A 75 -3.01 8.29 -8.89
N LYS A 76 -3.92 7.69 -8.10
CA LYS A 76 -4.46 8.28 -6.87
C LYS A 76 -3.95 7.55 -5.63
N ARG A 77 -3.43 8.28 -4.65
CA ARG A 77 -2.97 7.67 -3.38
C ARG A 77 -4.13 7.01 -2.66
N LEU A 78 -3.89 5.83 -2.09
CA LEU A 78 -4.93 5.03 -1.42
C LEU A 78 -5.62 5.78 -0.28
N LYS A 79 -4.88 6.63 0.44
CA LYS A 79 -5.44 7.47 1.52
C LYS A 79 -6.52 8.46 1.05
N TYR A 80 -6.56 8.80 -0.25
CA TYR A 80 -7.53 9.73 -0.83
C TYR A 80 -8.65 9.04 -1.59
N LEU A 81 -8.63 7.70 -1.67
CA LEU A 81 -9.76 6.97 -2.24
C LEU A 81 -10.95 7.07 -1.28
N PRO A 82 -12.16 7.36 -1.78
CA PRO A 82 -13.37 7.32 -0.96
C PRO A 82 -13.64 5.89 -0.50
N ASP A 83 -14.34 5.74 0.62
CA ASP A 83 -14.93 4.45 0.96
C ASP A 83 -16.12 4.21 0.02
N THR A 84 -16.13 3.08 -0.68
CA THR A 84 -17.29 2.56 -1.40
C THR A 84 -18.24 1.96 -0.36
N ALA A 85 -19.50 2.41 -0.40
CA ALA A 85 -20.56 2.01 0.52
C ALA A 85 -20.90 0.51 0.47
#